data_AF-A0A951MQX0-F1
#
_entry.id   AF-A0A951MQX0-F1
#
_cell.length_a   1.000
_cell.length_b   1.000
_cell.length_c   1.000
_cell.angle_alpha   90.00
_cell.angle_beta   90.00
_cell.angle_gamma   90.00
#
_symmetry.space_group_name_H-M   'P 1'
#
loop_
_entity.id
_entity.type
_entity.pdbx_description
1 polymer ?
#
loop_
_entity_poly.entity_id
_entity_poly.type
_entity_poly.pdbx_seq_one_letter_code
_entity_poly.pdbx_strand_id
1 'polypeptide(L)'
;MKIPSEWLTQRVENRPISAHRDLPPMPALRIRREWEKLKAQAAEGDELWAFANPSNTWKKLGKHTGYAIVRKGKIVQSVVVTSD
;
A
#
# COMPACT_ATOMS: atom_id res chain seq x y z
N MET A 1 4.47 11.21 3.07
CA MET A 1 3.07 11.64 2.90
C MET A 1 2.23 10.98 3.99
N LYS A 2 1.33 11.70 4.66
CA LYS A 2 0.39 11.06 5.60
C LYS A 2 -0.76 10.46 4.79
N ILE A 3 -0.95 9.14 4.89
CA ILE A 3 -2.07 8.44 4.25
C ILE A 3 -3.26 8.51 5.22
N PRO A 4 -4.40 9.08 4.81
CA PRO A 4 -5.61 9.02 5.59
C PRO A 4 -6.17 7.60 5.68
N SER A 5 -6.79 7.24 6.81
CA SER A 5 -7.38 5.91 6.99
C SER A 5 -8.52 5.63 6.02
N GLU A 6 -9.20 6.66 5.52
CA GLU A 6 -10.25 6.52 4.51
C GLU A 6 -9.72 6.11 3.13
N TRP A 7 -8.40 6.14 2.90
CA TRP A 7 -7.80 5.62 1.66
C TRP A 7 -7.51 4.13 1.75
N LEU A 8 -7.62 3.51 2.93
CA LEU A 8 -7.45 2.08 3.10
C LEU A 8 -8.59 1.36 2.39
N THR A 9 -8.25 0.45 1.49
CA THR A 9 -9.22 -0.23 0.63
C THR A 9 -9.48 -1.65 1.10
N GLN A 10 -8.42 -2.44 1.20
CA GLN A 10 -8.51 -3.86 1.49
C GLN A 10 -7.39 -4.30 2.43
N ARG A 11 -7.73 -5.12 3.43
CA ARG A 11 -6.75 -5.84 4.24
C ARG A 11 -6.04 -6.90 3.39
N VAL A 12 -4.71 -6.90 3.44
CA VAL A 12 -3.82 -7.78 2.67
C VAL A 12 -2.90 -8.51 3.64
N GLU A 13 -3.46 -9.50 4.32
CA GLU A 13 -2.70 -10.37 5.23
C GLU A 13 -1.65 -11.20 4.48
N ASN A 14 -2.01 -11.57 3.24
CA ASN A 14 -1.16 -12.33 2.34
C ASN A 14 -0.52 -11.45 1.28
N ARG A 15 0.57 -11.96 0.70
CA ARG A 15 1.29 -11.29 -0.40
C ARG A 15 0.27 -10.87 -1.48
N PRO A 16 0.33 -9.62 -1.98
CA PRO A 16 -0.53 -9.16 -3.05
C PRO A 16 -0.07 -9.78 -4.37
N ILE A 17 -0.43 -11.04 -4.59
CA ILE A 17 -0.04 -11.80 -5.79
C ILE A 17 -0.92 -11.39 -6.98
N SER A 18 -2.18 -11.02 -6.74
CA SER A 18 -3.18 -10.71 -7.77
C SER A 18 -3.12 -9.27 -8.29
N ALA A 19 -2.91 -8.28 -7.42
CA ALA A 19 -3.01 -6.86 -7.78
C ALA A 19 -1.96 -6.36 -8.79
N HIS A 20 -0.89 -7.12 -9.01
CA HIS A 20 0.25 -6.74 -9.87
C HIS A 20 0.49 -7.72 -11.02
N ARG A 21 -0.44 -8.65 -11.26
CA ARG A 21 -0.26 -9.71 -12.26
C ARG A 21 -0.11 -9.15 -13.67
N ASP A 22 -0.76 -8.02 -13.93
CA ASP A 22 -0.81 -7.35 -15.23
C ASP A 22 0.27 -6.26 -15.38
N LEU A 23 1.09 -6.04 -14.34
CA LEU A 23 2.17 -5.07 -14.42
C LEU A 23 3.40 -5.65 -15.13
N PRO A 24 4.17 -4.82 -15.85
CA PRO A 24 5.45 -5.24 -16.38
C PRO A 24 6.38 -5.78 -15.27
N PRO A 25 7.31 -6.70 -15.58
CA PRO A 25 8.10 -7.42 -14.57
C PRO A 25 8.86 -6.51 -13.60
N MET A 26 9.39 -5.39 -14.09
CA MET A 26 10.21 -4.46 -13.29
C MET A 26 9.40 -3.69 -12.23
N PRO A 27 8.28 -3.01 -12.57
CA PRO A 27 7.34 -2.50 -11.58
C PRO A 27 6.88 -3.55 -10.58
N ALA A 28 6.47 -4.74 -11.04
CA ALA A 28 5.99 -5.81 -10.17
C ALA A 28 7.05 -6.24 -9.14
N LEU A 29 8.33 -6.36 -9.55
CA LEU A 29 9.43 -6.69 -8.65
C LEU A 29 9.67 -5.58 -7.61
N ARG A 30 9.65 -4.31 -8.02
CA ARG A 30 9.81 -3.19 -7.09
C ARG A 30 8.70 -3.18 -6.05
N ILE A 31 7.45 -3.35 -6.47
CA ILE A 31 6.30 -3.36 -5.56
C ILE A 31 6.41 -4.51 -4.55
N ARG A 32 6.82 -5.70 -5.01
CA ARG A 32 7.07 -6.86 -4.12
C ARG A 32 8.13 -6.56 -3.07
N ARG A 33 9.26 -5.97 -3.47
CA ARG A 33 10.34 -5.61 -2.53
C ARG A 33 9.89 -4.59 -1.49
N GLU A 34 9.15 -3.57 -1.90
CA GLU A 34 8.65 -2.56 -0.97
C GLU A 34 7.60 -3.14 -0.01
N TRP A 35 6.73 -4.03 -0.48
CA TRP A 35 5.79 -4.75 0.37
C TRP A 35 6.51 -5.66 1.39
N GLU A 36 7.55 -6.38 0.98
CA GLU A 36 8.33 -7.24 1.87
C GLU A 36 9.07 -6.43 2.94
N LYS A 37 9.69 -5.31 2.55
CA LYS A 37 10.32 -4.38 3.51
C LYS A 37 9.31 -3.83 4.50
N LEU A 38 8.12 -3.45 4.03
CA LEU A 38 7.06 -2.98 4.91
C LEU A 38 6.63 -4.10 5.87
N LYS A 39 6.34 -5.30 5.36
CA LYS A 39 5.93 -6.44 6.19
C LYS A 39 6.99 -6.81 7.24
N ALA A 40 8.27 -6.69 6.93
CA ALA A 40 9.36 -6.92 7.89
C ALA A 40 9.36 -5.94 9.07
N GLN A 41 8.70 -4.77 8.93
CA GLN A 41 8.54 -3.78 9.99
C GLN A 41 7.24 -3.97 10.80
N ALA A 42 6.34 -4.88 10.37
CA ALA A 42 5.11 -5.16 11.09
C ALA A 42 5.41 -5.97 12.36
N ALA A 43 4.79 -5.58 13.47
CA ALA A 43 4.85 -6.32 14.72
C ALA A 43 3.62 -7.24 14.88
N GLU A 44 3.64 -8.08 15.91
CA GLU A 44 2.49 -8.90 16.27
C GLU A 44 1.26 -8.02 16.58
N GLY A 45 0.11 -8.38 16.00
CA GLY A 45 -1.14 -7.60 16.10
C GLY A 45 -1.28 -6.44 15.10
N ASP A 46 -0.29 -6.24 14.22
CA ASP A 46 -0.41 -5.29 13.12
C ASP A 46 -1.17 -5.88 11.93
N GLU A 47 -1.93 -5.00 11.28
CA GLU A 47 -2.66 -5.34 10.07
C GLU A 47 -1.99 -4.69 8.86
N LEU A 48 -1.80 -5.45 7.78
CA LEU A 48 -1.39 -4.88 6.50
C LEU A 48 -2.62 -4.54 5.67
N TRP A 49 -2.62 -3.34 5.11
CA TRP A 49 -3.69 -2.81 4.28
C TRP A 49 -3.14 -2.26 2.97
N ALA A 50 -3.89 -2.45 1.89
CA ALA A 50 -3.70 -1.73 0.65
C ALA A 50 -4.42 -0.39 0.74
N PHE A 51 -3.89 0.63 0.07
CA PHE A 51 -4.56 1.92 -0.04
C PHE A 51 -4.52 2.45 -1.47
N ALA A 52 -5.50 3.28 -1.79
CA ALA A 52 -5.55 4.06 -3.02
C ALA A 52 -6.14 5.43 -2.71
N ASN A 53 -5.54 6.50 -3.26
CA ASN A 53 -6.10 7.82 -3.08
C ASN A 53 -7.35 8.02 -3.96
N PRO A 54 -8.36 8.74 -3.46
CA PRO A 54 -9.63 8.94 -4.17
C PRO A 54 -9.42 9.81 -5.42
N SER A 55 -10.28 9.60 -6.42
CA SER A 55 -10.17 10.22 -7.74
C SER A 55 -10.22 11.75 -7.72
N ASN A 56 -10.90 12.33 -6.74
CA ASN A 56 -10.95 13.77 -6.51
C ASN A 56 -9.57 14.38 -6.14
N THR A 57 -8.60 13.57 -5.70
CA THR A 57 -7.24 14.02 -5.36
C THR A 57 -6.25 13.86 -6.53
N TRP A 58 -6.60 13.11 -7.58
CA TRP A 58 -5.65 12.77 -8.65
C TRP A 58 -5.14 14.01 -9.40
N LYS A 59 -5.96 15.05 -9.61
CA LYS A 59 -5.50 16.28 -10.27
C LYS A 59 -4.40 17.02 -9.51
N LYS A 60 -4.33 16.87 -8.18
CA LYS A 60 -3.39 17.61 -7.33
C LYS A 60 -2.20 16.74 -6.90
N LEU A 61 -2.43 15.46 -6.67
CA LEU A 61 -1.44 14.55 -6.09
C LEU A 61 -0.96 13.50 -7.09
N GLY A 62 -1.68 13.25 -8.19
CA GLY A 62 -1.49 12.05 -9.01
C GLY A 62 -2.21 10.84 -8.44
N LYS A 63 -2.16 9.70 -9.14
CA LYS A 63 -2.76 8.45 -8.68
C LYS A 63 -1.74 7.69 -7.84
N HIS A 64 -2.02 7.56 -6.55
CA HIS A 64 -1.18 6.85 -5.60
C HIS A 64 -1.86 5.58 -5.12
N THR A 65 -1.13 4.47 -5.24
CA THR A 65 -1.50 3.23 -4.56
C THR A 65 -0.32 2.70 -3.77
N GLY A 66 -0.61 1.93 -2.72
CA GLY A 66 0.43 1.48 -1.82
C GLY A 66 -0.08 0.55 -0.74
N TYR A 67 0.79 0.37 0.25
CA TYR A 67 0.55 -0.47 1.41
C TYR A 67 0.80 0.29 2.70
N ALA A 68 0.02 -0.01 3.72
CA ALA A 68 0.11 0.58 5.04
C ALA A 68 0.06 -0.50 6.12
N ILE A 69 0.79 -0.29 7.20
CA ILE A 69 0.64 -1.03 8.44
C ILE A 69 -0.33 -0.25 9.33
N VAL A 70 -1.34 -0.94 9.84
CA VAL A 70 -2.36 -0.41 10.73
C VAL A 70 -2.27 -1.11 12.07
N ARG A 71 -2.03 -0.35 13.13
CA ARG A 71 -1.99 -0.82 14.52
C ARG A 71 -3.11 -0.17 15.30
N LYS A 72 -4.02 -0.96 15.87
CA LYS A 72 -5.18 -0.44 16.65
C LYS A 72 -5.96 0.64 15.88
N GLY A 73 -6.20 0.42 14.58
CA GLY A 73 -6.92 1.35 13.70
C GLY A 73 -6.14 2.58 13.24
N LYS A 74 -4.83 2.71 13.59
CA LYS A 74 -3.99 3.83 13.17
C LYS A 74 -2.91 3.37 12.20
N ILE A 75 -2.72 4.13 11.12
CA ILE A 75 -1.61 3.88 10.18
C ILE A 75 -0.30 4.26 10.88
N VAL A 76 0.57 3.28 11.09
CA VAL A 76 1.88 3.47 11.73
C VAL A 76 3.00 3.62 10.71
N GLN A 77 2.86 3.00 9.54
CA GLN A 77 3.83 3.06 8.45
C GLN A 77 3.11 2.90 7.11
N SER A 78 3.65 3.50 6.04
CA SER A 78 3.12 3.32 4.69
C SER A 78 4.20 3.42 3.62
N VAL A 79 3.96 2.78 2.48
CA VAL A 79 4.79 2.87 1.28
C VAL A 79 3.90 3.04 0.06
N VAL A 80 4.21 4.05 -0.76
CA VAL A 80 3.56 4.26 -2.06
C VAL A 80 4.32 3.43 -3.09
N VAL A 81 3.60 2.57 -3.81
CA VAL A 81 4.21 1.61 -4.74
C VAL A 81 3.88 1.93 -6.19
N THR A 82 2.78 2.63 -6.49
CA THR A 82 2.56 3.25 -7.80
C THR A 82 2.26 4.72 -7.63
N SER A 83 2.85 5.53 -8.50
CA SER A 83 2.52 6.94 -8.69
C SER A 83 2.41 7.12 -10.20
N ASP A 84 1.21 7.45 -10.67
CA ASP A 84 0.91 7.81 -12.06
C ASP A 84 0.55 9.29 -12.12
#